data_AF-A0A963P9V4-F1
#
_entry.id   AF-A0A963P9V4-F1
#
_cell.length_a   1.000
_cell.length_b   1.000
_cell.length_c   1.000
_cell.angle_alpha   90.00
_cell.angle_beta   90.00
_cell.angle_gamma   90.00
#
_symmetry.space_group_name_H-M   'P 1'
#
loop_
_entity.id
_entity.type
_entity.pdbx_description
1 polymer ?
#
loop_
_entity_poly.entity_id
_entity_poly.type
_entity_poly.pdbx_seq_one_letter_code
_entity_poly.pdbx_strand_id
1 'polypeptide(L)'
;IFNENLADIAERFLSKGRSVYLEGQLQTRKWTDQSGQERYTTEIVIQRFRGELVLMGGSDGGGGGGRGGDYGGGGDYGGGPAEERGGGMRGGGQLGGGGGSGGGGGGRSGPAGGYDDLDDDIPF
;
A
#
# COMPACT_ATOMS: atom_id res chain seq x y z
N ILE A 1 -14.14 -14.37 -12.20
CA ILE A 1 -14.62 -14.57 -10.81
C ILE A 1 -15.70 -15.62 -10.85
N PHE A 2 -15.54 -16.76 -10.16
CA PHE A 2 -16.52 -17.86 -10.15
C PHE A 2 -17.33 -17.91 -8.85
N ASN A 3 -16.90 -17.17 -7.82
CA ASN A 3 -17.70 -16.95 -6.63
C ASN A 3 -18.84 -15.99 -6.96
N GLU A 4 -20.08 -16.48 -6.92
CA GLU A 4 -21.28 -15.75 -7.35
C GLU A 4 -21.48 -14.46 -6.53
N ASN A 5 -21.30 -14.52 -5.20
CA ASN A 5 -21.45 -13.34 -4.34
C ASN A 5 -20.43 -12.23 -4.68
N LEU A 6 -19.17 -12.61 -4.96
CA LEU A 6 -18.14 -11.65 -5.33
C LEU A 6 -18.33 -11.13 -6.75
N ALA A 7 -18.87 -11.95 -7.65
CA ALA A 7 -19.23 -11.53 -9.01
C ALA A 7 -20.33 -10.47 -8.99
N ASP A 8 -21.37 -10.66 -8.18
CA ASP A 8 -22.46 -9.68 -8.01
C ASP A 8 -21.97 -8.35 -7.44
N ILE A 9 -21.06 -8.38 -6.47
CA ILE A 9 -20.42 -7.18 -5.92
C ILE A 9 -19.57 -6.50 -7.00
N ALA A 10 -18.78 -7.27 -7.74
CA ALA A 10 -17.94 -6.76 -8.81
C ALA A 10 -18.78 -6.07 -9.89
N GLU A 11 -19.87 -6.69 -10.34
CA GLU A 11 -20.77 -6.14 -11.36
C GLU A 11 -21.41 -4.82 -10.93
N ARG A 12 -21.86 -4.73 -9.67
CA ARG A 12 -22.58 -3.54 -9.17
C ARG A 12 -21.67 -2.36 -8.84
N PHE A 13 -20.44 -2.62 -8.40
CA PHE A 13 -19.61 -1.59 -7.78
C PHE A 13 -18.28 -1.33 -8.48
N LEU A 14 -17.79 -2.25 -9.32
CA LEU A 14 -16.55 -2.01 -10.07
C LEU A 14 -16.83 -1.29 -11.38
N SER A 15 -16.07 -0.24 -11.60
CA SER A 15 -15.95 0.48 -12.85
C SER A 15 -14.48 0.68 -13.17
N LYS A 16 -14.16 0.98 -14.44
CA LYS A 16 -12.78 1.23 -14.85
C LYS A 16 -12.17 2.35 -14.00
N GLY A 17 -10.99 2.10 -13.45
CA GLY A 17 -10.26 3.05 -12.61
C GLY A 17 -10.57 2.96 -11.12
N ARG A 18 -11.55 2.15 -10.70
CA ARG A 18 -11.81 1.90 -9.28
C ARG A 18 -10.71 1.03 -8.66
N SER A 19 -10.21 1.44 -7.51
CA SER A 19 -9.26 0.65 -6.72
C SER A 19 -9.97 -0.47 -5.95
N VAL A 20 -9.34 -1.63 -5.90
CA VAL A 20 -9.87 -2.82 -5.26
C VAL A 20 -8.71 -3.72 -4.82
N TYR A 21 -8.85 -4.34 -3.66
CA TYR A 21 -8.01 -5.46 -3.24
C TYR A 21 -8.69 -6.78 -3.65
N LEU A 22 -7.93 -7.69 -4.23
CA LEU A 22 -8.40 -8.99 -4.69
C LEU A 22 -7.45 -10.08 -4.22
N GLU A 23 -8.00 -11.14 -3.64
CA GLU A 23 -7.29 -12.39 -3.32
C GLU A 23 -7.88 -13.54 -4.12
N GLY A 24 -7.01 -14.34 -4.73
CA GLY A 24 -7.37 -15.55 -5.47
C GLY A 24 -6.17 -16.46 -5.68
N GLN A 25 -6.32 -17.46 -6.52
CA GLN A 25 -5.25 -18.39 -6.86
C GLN A 25 -4.64 -18.05 -8.21
N LEU A 26 -3.32 -18.06 -8.32
CA LEU A 26 -2.64 -17.94 -9.60
C LEU A 26 -2.85 -19.23 -10.41
N GLN A 27 -3.34 -19.11 -11.64
CA GLN A 27 -3.53 -20.24 -12.54
C GLN A 27 -2.95 -19.92 -13.91
N THR A 28 -2.19 -20.85 -14.47
CA THR A 28 -1.67 -20.76 -15.84
C THR A 28 -2.39 -21.80 -16.69
N ARG A 29 -3.09 -21.34 -17.73
CA ARG A 29 -3.72 -22.23 -18.73
C ARG A 29 -2.99 -22.17 -20.06
N LYS A 30 -2.91 -23.34 -20.71
CA LYS A 30 -2.41 -23.50 -22.07
C LYS A 30 -3.58 -23.57 -23.04
N TRP A 31 -3.48 -22.87 -24.16
CA TRP A 31 -4.46 -22.93 -25.24
C TRP A 31 -3.77 -22.76 -26.60
N THR A 32 -4.45 -23.17 -27.66
CA THR A 32 -3.94 -23.07 -29.03
C THR A 32 -4.66 -21.95 -29.75
N ASP A 33 -3.91 -21.03 -30.37
CA ASP A 33 -4.49 -19.94 -31.15
C ASP A 33 -4.93 -20.38 -32.56
N GLN A 34 -5.55 -19.45 -33.31
CA GLN A 34 -6.05 -19.72 -34.67
C GLN A 34 -4.95 -20.11 -35.66
N SER A 35 -3.68 -19.78 -35.36
CA SER A 35 -2.52 -20.13 -36.20
C SER A 35 -1.90 -21.48 -35.80
N GLY A 36 -2.48 -22.17 -34.82
CA GLY A 36 -1.96 -23.44 -34.30
C GLY A 36 -0.83 -23.29 -33.29
N GLN A 37 -0.51 -22.07 -32.84
CA GLN A 37 0.57 -21.85 -31.87
C GLN A 37 0.09 -22.05 -30.44
N GLU A 38 0.94 -22.64 -29.60
CA GLU A 38 0.69 -22.80 -28.17
C GLU A 38 0.90 -21.47 -27.44
N ARG A 39 -0.08 -21.09 -26.61
CA ARG A 39 -0.08 -19.87 -25.81
C ARG A 39 -0.36 -20.20 -24.35
N TYR A 40 0.22 -19.40 -23.46
CA TYR A 40 0.02 -19.48 -22.02
C TYR A 40 -0.64 -18.21 -21.52
N THR A 41 -1.56 -18.34 -20.57
CA THR A 41 -2.21 -17.20 -19.93
C THR A 41 -2.26 -17.44 -18.44
N THR A 42 -1.68 -16.52 -17.69
CA THR A 42 -1.66 -16.54 -16.23
C THR A 42 -2.73 -15.59 -15.70
N GLU A 43 -3.62 -16.10 -14.87
CA GLU A 43 -4.80 -15.38 -14.37
C GLU A 43 -4.90 -15.53 -12.84
N ILE A 44 -5.47 -14.53 -12.17
CA ILE A 44 -5.87 -14.66 -10.76
C ILE A 44 -7.32 -15.17 -10.75
N VAL A 45 -7.50 -16.40 -10.27
CA VAL A 45 -8.78 -17.10 -10.31
C VAL A 45 -9.41 -17.14 -8.92
N ILE A 46 -10.60 -16.58 -8.80
CA ILE A 46 -11.45 -16.64 -7.61
C ILE A 46 -12.43 -17.80 -7.79
N GLN A 47 -12.17 -18.93 -7.13
CA GLN A 47 -13.01 -20.14 -7.18
C GLN A 47 -14.35 -19.95 -6.44
N ARG A 48 -15.34 -20.81 -6.72
CA ARG A 48 -16.74 -20.68 -6.28
C ARG A 48 -16.95 -20.36 -4.79
N PHE A 49 -16.13 -20.91 -3.91
CA PHE A 49 -16.26 -20.76 -2.46
C PHE A 49 -14.98 -20.22 -1.79
N ARG A 50 -14.12 -19.55 -2.54
CA ARG A 50 -12.83 -19.02 -2.05
C ARG A 50 -12.58 -17.60 -2.56
N GLY A 51 -11.52 -16.98 -2.05
CA GLY A 51 -11.03 -15.66 -2.43
C GLY A 51 -11.73 -14.52 -1.71
N GLU A 52 -11.21 -13.32 -1.92
CA GLU A 52 -11.67 -12.09 -1.27
C GLU A 52 -11.66 -10.93 -2.25
N LEU A 53 -12.61 -10.01 -2.09
CA LEU A 53 -12.68 -8.75 -2.82
C LEU A 53 -13.05 -7.64 -1.84
N VAL A 54 -12.20 -6.62 -1.75
CA VAL A 54 -12.44 -5.43 -0.92
C VAL A 54 -12.38 -4.19 -1.81
N LEU A 55 -13.49 -3.46 -1.87
CA LEU A 55 -13.55 -2.18 -2.57
C LEU A 55 -12.69 -1.16 -1.81
N MET A 56 -11.74 -0.54 -2.50
CA MET A 56 -10.86 0.47 -1.92
C MET A 56 -11.22 1.87 -2.41
N GLY A 57 -11.34 2.81 -1.49
CA GLY A 57 -11.63 4.21 -1.80
C GLY A 57 -13.12 4.57 -1.69
N GLY A 58 -13.38 5.54 -0.81
CA GLY A 58 -14.61 6.33 -0.72
C GLY A 58 -14.30 7.75 -1.17
N SER A 59 -14.06 7.91 -2.46
CA SER A 59 -14.15 9.20 -3.13
C SER A 59 -14.38 8.87 -4.58
N ASP A 60 -15.66 8.71 -4.94
CA ASP A 60 -16.10 9.00 -6.29
C ASP A 60 -15.56 10.40 -6.59
N GLY A 61 -14.45 10.47 -7.32
CA GLY A 61 -13.85 11.69 -7.82
C GLY A 61 -14.78 12.34 -8.83
N GLY A 62 -15.94 12.78 -8.37
CA GLY A 62 -16.83 13.73 -9.02
C GLY A 62 -16.23 15.11 -8.90
N GLY A 63 -15.15 15.34 -9.65
CA GLY A 63 -14.81 16.69 -10.06
C GLY A 63 -15.92 17.19 -10.98
N GLY A 64 -16.79 18.07 -10.47
CA GLY A 64 -17.74 18.82 -11.29
C GLY A 64 -19.02 19.24 -10.57
N GLY A 65 -19.02 20.44 -9.98
CA GLY A 65 -20.24 21.08 -9.52
C GLY A 65 -20.00 22.22 -8.54
N GLY A 66 -19.56 23.38 -9.04
CA GLY A 66 -19.43 24.60 -8.25
C GLY A 66 -20.71 24.98 -7.51
N ARG A 67 -20.57 25.20 -6.20
CA ARG A 67 -21.46 26.01 -5.36
C ARG A 67 -20.48 26.77 -4.44
N GLY A 68 -20.21 28.05 -4.70
CA GLY A 68 -21.19 29.11 -4.58
C GLY A 68 -21.36 29.38 -3.08
N GLY A 69 -20.55 30.30 -2.55
CA GLY A 69 -20.48 30.59 -1.13
C GLY A 69 -19.53 31.73 -0.82
N ASP A 70 -19.66 32.83 -1.56
CA ASP A 70 -19.24 34.15 -1.11
C ASP A 70 -19.86 34.45 0.26
N TYR A 71 -19.05 34.43 1.31
CA TYR A 71 -19.31 35.22 2.52
C TYR A 71 -18.06 36.02 2.83
N GLY A 72 -17.94 37.15 2.14
CA GLY A 72 -17.22 38.29 2.67
C GLY A 72 -17.96 38.89 3.88
N GLY A 73 -17.19 39.49 4.78
CA GLY A 73 -17.65 40.21 5.97
C GLY A 73 -16.87 39.72 7.20
N GLY A 74 -15.76 40.33 7.62
CA GLY A 74 -15.55 41.76 7.80
C GLY A 74 -16.18 42.18 9.14
N GLY A 75 -15.35 42.45 10.16
CA GLY A 75 -15.84 43.09 11.38
C GLY A 75 -15.07 42.77 12.67
N ASP A 76 -14.09 43.62 12.97
CA ASP A 76 -13.51 43.90 14.29
C ASP A 76 -14.56 44.15 15.39
N TYR A 77 -14.41 43.48 16.53
CA TYR A 77 -14.77 43.91 17.88
C TYR A 77 -14.08 42.95 18.84
N GLY A 78 -13.32 43.32 19.86
CA GLY A 78 -13.21 44.53 20.66
C GLY A 78 -12.66 44.03 22.01
N GLY A 79 -11.72 44.76 22.59
CA GLY A 79 -10.80 44.25 23.61
C GLY A 79 -11.37 43.94 25.00
N GLY A 80 -10.49 43.34 25.82
CA GLY A 80 -10.64 43.23 27.28
C GLY A 80 -9.62 42.25 27.88
N PRO A 81 -8.65 42.68 28.73
CA PRO A 81 -7.67 41.82 29.36
C PRO A 81 -8.17 41.30 30.72
N ALA A 82 -7.72 40.10 31.13
CA ALA A 82 -7.74 39.69 32.53
C ALA A 82 -6.60 38.71 32.83
N GLU A 83 -5.90 39.00 33.91
CA GLU A 83 -4.60 38.50 34.31
C GLU A 83 -4.63 37.12 34.99
N GLU A 84 -3.47 36.46 34.88
CA GLU A 84 -2.74 35.75 35.94
C GLU A 84 -3.41 34.64 36.77
N ARG A 85 -2.96 33.40 36.51
CA ARG A 85 -2.63 32.32 37.47
C ARG A 85 -2.19 31.12 36.61
N GLY A 86 -1.03 30.51 36.73
CA GLY A 86 0.05 30.58 37.71
C GLY A 86 0.82 29.27 37.60
N GLY A 87 2.15 29.35 37.70
CA GLY A 87 2.98 28.25 38.19
C GLY A 87 3.61 27.30 37.16
N GLY A 88 4.93 27.17 37.25
CA GLY A 88 5.57 25.86 37.14
C GLY A 88 6.68 25.72 36.10
N MET A 89 7.89 26.15 36.44
CA MET A 89 9.13 25.91 35.71
C MET A 89 9.62 24.45 35.78
N ARG A 90 10.61 24.15 34.91
CA ARG A 90 11.67 23.10 34.99
C ARG A 90 11.27 21.78 34.30
N GLY A 91 12.11 21.14 33.51
CA GLY A 91 13.53 21.29 33.19
C GLY A 91 13.87 20.21 32.14
N GLY A 92 14.89 20.43 31.29
CA GLY A 92 16.11 19.61 31.25
C GLY A 92 15.85 18.12 30.94
N GLY A 93 16.28 17.52 29.85
CA GLY A 93 17.55 17.64 29.14
C GLY A 93 18.07 16.22 28.86
N GLN A 94 19.00 16.11 27.90
CA GLN A 94 19.95 15.00 27.68
C GLN A 94 19.37 13.64 27.21
N LEU A 95 19.58 13.21 25.95
CA LEU A 95 20.81 12.66 25.33
C LEU A 95 21.17 11.22 25.75
N GLY A 96 21.42 10.38 24.74
CA GLY A 96 22.14 9.10 24.82
C GLY A 96 21.21 7.88 24.79
N GLY A 97 21.38 6.85 23.97
CA GLY A 97 22.41 6.37 23.04
C GLY A 97 21.93 4.95 22.65
N GLY A 98 22.03 4.44 21.43
CA GLY A 98 23.09 4.61 20.46
C GLY A 98 24.02 3.40 20.52
N GLY A 99 23.64 2.30 19.87
CA GLY A 99 24.57 1.31 19.30
C GLY A 99 25.18 0.28 20.25
N GLY A 100 24.53 -0.89 20.38
CA GLY A 100 25.19 -2.13 20.74
C GLY A 100 25.69 -2.83 19.46
N SER A 101 26.98 -2.77 19.20
CA SER A 101 27.65 -3.60 18.18
C SER A 101 28.84 -4.28 18.83
N GLY A 102 28.60 -5.51 19.30
CA GLY A 102 29.63 -6.40 19.82
C GLY A 102 30.24 -7.27 18.72
N GLY A 103 31.51 -7.62 18.93
CA GLY A 103 32.22 -8.74 18.28
C GLY A 103 32.71 -8.43 16.86
N GLY A 104 33.94 -8.71 16.47
CA GLY A 104 34.95 -9.58 17.04
C GLY A 104 35.65 -10.31 15.89
N GLY A 105 36.99 -10.37 15.95
CA GLY A 105 37.82 -11.24 15.09
C GLY A 105 38.03 -10.72 13.67
N GLY A 106 39.23 -10.50 13.16
CA GLY A 106 40.45 -11.26 13.40
C GLY A 106 40.61 -12.32 12.29
N GLY A 107 41.24 -11.90 11.19
CA GLY A 107 42.06 -12.72 10.30
C GLY A 107 41.42 -13.92 9.59
N ARG A 108 41.57 -13.96 8.27
CA ARG A 108 42.34 -15.00 7.55
C ARG A 108 42.26 -14.73 6.04
N SER A 109 43.39 -14.34 5.48
CA SER A 109 43.69 -14.47 4.06
C SER A 109 43.55 -15.95 3.67
N GLY A 110 42.64 -16.24 2.74
CA GLY A 110 42.47 -17.53 2.09
C GLY A 110 42.27 -17.31 0.59
N PRO A 111 42.72 -18.23 -0.28
CA PRO A 111 42.73 -18.01 -1.72
C PRO A 111 41.31 -17.97 -2.28
N ALA A 112 41.13 -17.11 -3.29
CA ALA A 112 39.92 -16.98 -4.08
C ALA A 112 39.43 -18.35 -4.58
N GLY A 113 38.18 -18.67 -4.25
CA GLY A 113 37.44 -19.81 -4.80
C GLY A 113 35.99 -19.36 -4.91
N GLY A 114 35.52 -19.23 -6.14
CA GLY A 114 34.24 -18.64 -6.52
C GLY A 114 33.05 -19.24 -5.79
N TYR A 115 32.31 -18.36 -5.14
CA TYR A 115 30.93 -18.55 -4.72
C TYR A 115 30.01 -17.51 -5.37
N ASP A 116 30.55 -16.64 -6.23
CA ASP A 116 29.77 -15.67 -7.02
C ASP A 116 28.83 -16.37 -8.01
N ASP A 117 29.19 -17.58 -8.45
CA ASP A 117 28.43 -18.38 -9.42
C ASP A 117 27.19 -19.09 -8.81
N LEU A 118 27.09 -19.17 -7.48
CA LEU A 118 26.01 -19.87 -6.78
C LEU A 118 24.84 -18.95 -6.39
N ASP A 119 25.07 -17.63 -6.35
CA ASP A 119 24.03 -16.62 -6.13
C ASP A 119 23.28 -16.28 -7.44
N ASP A 120 23.88 -16.55 -8.60
CA ASP A 120 23.36 -16.21 -9.94
C ASP A 120 22.47 -17.32 -10.56
N ASP A 121 22.43 -18.50 -9.94
CA ASP A 121 21.77 -19.73 -10.44
C ASP A 121 20.49 -20.11 -9.66
N ILE A 122 19.77 -19.12 -9.11
CA ILE A 122 18.42 -19.33 -8.55
C ILE A 122 17.37 -19.03 -9.63
N PRO A 123 16.84 -20.04 -10.36
CA PRO A 123 15.73 -19.80 -11.28
C PRO A 123 14.45 -19.53 -10.50
N PHE A 124 13.69 -18.51 -10.95
CA PHE A 124 12.35 -18.15 -10.46
C PHE A 124 11.34 -19.30 -10.54
#